data_AF-A0A8C4S672-F1
#
_entry.id   AF-A0A8C4S672-F1
#
_cell.length_a   1.000
_cell.length_b   1.000
_cell.length_c   1.000
_cell.angle_alpha   90.00
_cell.angle_beta   90.00
_cell.angle_gamma   90.00
#
_symmetry.space_group_name_H-M   'P 1'
#
loop_
_entity.id
_entity.type
_entity.pdbx_description
1 polymer ?
#
loop_
_entity_poly.entity_id
_entity_poly.type
_entity_poly.pdbx_seq_one_letter_code
_entity_poly.pdbx_strand_id
1 'polypeptide(L)'
;MYVCLRPLGVLLYSSLGGKSCVVTRNRIERHTSTVTNDRLFWANKENTAVARSVEQAHQLLGSPDLCYWKPSSCLNDMDKSDTRTSVVLLACGSFNPITNMHLRLFELARDYLHETGKYKVTKGIISPVGDGYKKKGLIDACHRVEMAKLACASSDWVTVDSWESQQKEWLETVKVIRYHHERLFSIGNHEEGNHNVKKNRKRKLPLNESPDSVKMSSNEHKGAPELKLLCGADLLESFGIPNLWKEKDIMEIVGKHGLICITRAGCNVQNFIYQSDILWTHRNNIHLVPEWIPNEISATKVRQALRRGQSVRYLLPDSVVKYIDKYELYNSESEEKNANAVLEPLKRNTPKS
;
A
#
# COMPACT_ATOMS: atom_id res chain seq x y z
N MET A 1 19.36 34.29 15.76
CA MET A 1 20.07 34.61 14.50
C MET A 1 20.15 33.34 13.68
N TYR A 2 19.27 33.18 12.71
CA TYR A 2 19.34 32.09 11.74
C TYR A 2 19.83 32.68 10.43
N VAL A 3 21.01 32.24 10.01
CA VAL A 3 21.62 32.54 8.72
C VAL A 3 20.85 31.74 7.66
N CYS A 4 20.07 32.42 6.84
CA CYS A 4 19.42 31.85 5.67
C CYS A 4 20.41 31.90 4.51
N LEU A 5 21.02 30.75 4.19
CA LEU A 5 21.85 30.56 3.00
C LEU A 5 20.92 30.49 1.76
N ARG A 6 21.17 31.37 0.81
CA ARG A 6 20.46 31.46 -0.48
C ARG A 6 20.79 30.24 -1.36
N PRO A 7 19.85 29.74 -2.18
CA PRO A 7 20.14 28.75 -3.20
C PRO A 7 20.91 29.39 -4.37
N LEU A 8 22.00 28.71 -4.77
CA LEU A 8 22.81 28.97 -5.94
C LEU A 8 21.96 28.85 -7.22
N GLY A 9 22.05 29.86 -8.07
CA GLY A 9 21.41 29.88 -9.39
C GLY A 9 22.07 28.88 -10.34
N VAL A 10 21.24 28.09 -11.02
CA VAL A 10 21.64 27.22 -12.13
C VAL A 10 21.78 28.08 -13.38
N LEU A 11 22.98 28.12 -13.94
CA LEU A 11 23.27 28.64 -15.27
C LEU A 11 22.99 27.53 -16.31
N LEU A 12 21.94 27.68 -17.10
CA LEU A 12 21.75 26.92 -18.34
C LEU A 12 22.23 27.78 -19.50
N TYR A 13 23.34 27.37 -20.13
CA TYR A 13 23.79 27.87 -21.40
C TYR A 13 23.16 27.03 -22.51
N SER A 14 22.32 27.63 -23.36
CA SER A 14 22.03 27.12 -24.69
C SER A 14 22.51 28.14 -25.72
N SER A 15 23.47 27.71 -26.52
CA SER A 15 23.99 28.45 -27.68
C SER A 15 23.03 28.23 -28.85
N LEU A 16 22.48 29.31 -29.41
CA LEU A 16 22.13 29.48 -30.82
C LEU A 16 21.52 30.89 -31.04
N GLY A 17 22.19 31.72 -31.84
CA GLY A 17 21.60 32.92 -32.45
C GLY A 17 21.67 34.20 -31.62
N GLY A 18 22.55 35.12 -32.02
CA GLY A 18 22.90 36.31 -31.25
C GLY A 18 21.77 37.33 -31.06
N LYS A 19 21.71 37.84 -29.82
CA LYS A 19 21.36 39.21 -29.36
C LYS A 19 21.30 39.17 -27.83
N SER A 20 22.38 39.59 -27.15
CA SER A 20 22.38 39.74 -25.69
C SER A 20 21.52 40.94 -25.30
N CYS A 21 20.51 40.71 -24.46
CA CYS A 21 19.76 41.76 -23.77
C CYS A 21 19.99 41.57 -22.27
N VAL A 22 20.76 42.45 -21.66
CA VAL A 22 21.05 42.44 -20.22
C VAL A 22 19.96 43.26 -19.53
N VAL A 23 19.11 42.60 -18.72
CA VAL A 23 18.15 43.28 -17.86
C VAL A 23 18.69 43.28 -16.43
N THR A 24 19.27 44.40 -16.01
CA THR A 24 19.62 44.64 -14.61
C THR A 24 18.38 45.09 -13.83
N ARG A 25 18.14 44.46 -12.67
CA ARG A 25 16.97 44.72 -11.82
C ARG A 25 17.22 46.00 -11.00
N ASN A 26 16.53 47.07 -11.35
CA ASN A 26 16.60 48.34 -10.63
C ASN A 26 15.96 48.27 -9.24
N ARG A 27 16.68 48.89 -8.31
CA ARG A 27 16.37 49.30 -6.94
C ARG A 27 15.06 50.11 -6.89
N ILE A 28 14.16 49.80 -5.96
CA ILE A 28 13.05 50.68 -5.58
C ILE A 28 13.16 50.95 -4.08
N GLU A 29 13.24 52.25 -3.77
CA GLU A 29 13.43 52.85 -2.46
C GLU A 29 12.12 52.89 -1.66
N ARG A 30 12.26 52.93 -0.33
CA ARG A 30 11.14 53.04 0.61
C ARG A 30 10.68 54.50 0.69
N HIS A 31 9.38 54.74 0.50
CA HIS A 31 8.71 55.91 1.05
C HIS A 31 7.54 55.49 1.94
N THR A 32 7.56 56.03 3.16
CA THR A 32 6.52 55.96 4.18
C THR A 32 5.55 57.12 4.02
N SER A 33 4.25 56.87 4.01
CA SER A 33 3.23 57.83 4.45
C SER A 33 1.87 57.14 4.65
N THR A 34 1.11 57.73 5.58
CA THR A 34 -0.01 57.20 6.36
C THR A 34 -1.38 57.66 5.83
N VAL A 35 -2.40 56.80 6.00
CA VAL A 35 -3.88 57.01 6.06
C VAL A 35 -4.64 57.53 4.82
N THR A 36 -5.64 56.78 4.31
CA THR A 36 -7.12 56.90 4.49
C THR A 36 -7.88 56.15 3.38
N ASN A 37 -9.00 55.53 3.75
CA ASN A 37 -10.04 55.01 2.84
C ASN A 37 -10.51 56.11 1.89
N ASP A 38 -10.51 55.85 0.58
CA ASP A 38 -11.66 56.13 -0.28
C ASP A 38 -11.53 55.48 -1.66
N ARG A 39 -12.68 55.03 -2.16
CA ARG A 39 -12.90 54.53 -3.52
C ARG A 39 -12.47 55.59 -4.53
N LEU A 40 -11.67 55.24 -5.53
CA LEU A 40 -11.69 55.86 -6.85
C LEU A 40 -11.03 54.96 -7.90
N PHE A 41 -11.71 54.87 -9.03
CA PHE A 41 -11.34 54.18 -10.25
C PHE A 41 -9.94 54.58 -10.75
N TRP A 42 -9.10 53.59 -11.08
CA TRP A 42 -7.98 53.78 -12.01
C TRP A 42 -8.11 52.81 -13.18
N ALA A 43 -8.69 53.30 -14.27
CA ALA A 43 -8.59 52.67 -15.57
C ALA A 43 -7.14 52.84 -16.07
N ASN A 44 -6.36 51.76 -16.04
CA ASN A 44 -4.99 51.77 -16.55
C ASN A 44 -4.99 51.41 -18.05
N LYS A 45 -4.45 52.31 -18.87
CA LYS A 45 -4.49 52.28 -20.36
C LYS A 45 -3.60 51.20 -21.00
N GLU A 46 -3.01 50.31 -20.21
CA GLU A 46 -2.12 49.24 -20.66
C GLU A 46 -2.81 47.87 -20.79
N ASN A 47 -4.08 47.75 -20.37
CA ASN A 47 -4.81 46.46 -20.44
C ASN A 47 -5.64 46.27 -21.73
N THR A 48 -5.65 47.25 -22.64
CA THR A 48 -6.36 47.17 -23.93
C THR A 48 -5.55 46.51 -25.06
N ALA A 49 -4.26 46.24 -24.84
CA ALA A 49 -3.42 45.51 -25.81
C ALA A 49 -3.41 43.99 -25.58
N VAL A 50 -3.69 43.54 -24.35
CA VAL A 50 -3.78 42.10 -24.02
C VAL A 50 -5.15 41.52 -24.36
N ALA A 51 -6.22 42.33 -24.22
CA ALA A 51 -7.59 41.91 -24.57
C ALA A 51 -7.79 41.70 -26.09
N ARG A 52 -7.09 42.46 -26.94
CA ARG A 52 -7.20 42.34 -28.41
C ARG A 52 -6.48 41.12 -28.99
N SER A 53 -5.53 40.53 -28.25
CA SER A 53 -4.82 39.31 -28.68
C SER A 53 -5.56 38.03 -28.31
N VAL A 54 -6.55 38.09 -27.40
CA VAL A 54 -7.40 36.94 -27.02
C VAL A 54 -8.64 36.86 -27.93
N GLU A 55 -9.19 37.99 -28.36
CA GLU A 55 -10.31 38.04 -29.31
C GLU A 55 -9.93 37.70 -30.76
N GLN A 56 -8.68 37.97 -31.19
CA GLN A 56 -8.17 37.53 -32.49
C GLN A 56 -7.77 36.03 -32.52
N ALA A 57 -7.52 35.41 -31.36
CA ALA A 57 -7.25 33.98 -31.27
C ALA A 57 -8.54 33.13 -31.31
N HIS A 58 -9.69 33.71 -30.95
CA HIS A 58 -10.99 33.03 -30.94
C HIS A 58 -11.73 33.01 -32.28
N GLN A 59 -11.24 33.71 -33.31
CA GLN A 59 -11.81 33.71 -34.67
C GLN A 59 -11.07 32.81 -35.69
N LEU A 60 -10.00 32.12 -35.28
CA LEU A 60 -9.24 31.19 -36.12
C LEU A 60 -9.42 29.70 -35.76
N LEU A 61 -10.32 29.38 -34.82
CA LEU A 61 -10.64 28.01 -34.45
C LEU A 61 -12.08 27.68 -34.84
N GLY A 62 -12.27 27.50 -36.15
CA GLY A 62 -13.49 26.96 -36.75
C GLY A 62 -13.33 25.48 -37.12
N SER A 63 -14.23 24.66 -36.59
CA SER A 63 -14.48 23.23 -36.80
C SER A 63 -13.58 22.19 -36.12
N PRO A 64 -14.18 21.11 -35.56
CA PRO A 64 -13.49 20.14 -34.72
C PRO A 64 -13.26 18.85 -35.51
N ASP A 65 -12.11 18.72 -36.18
CA ASP A 65 -11.62 17.43 -36.66
C ASP A 65 -10.12 17.52 -37.00
N LEU A 66 -9.35 16.54 -36.52
CA LEU A 66 -7.92 16.27 -36.74
C LEU A 66 -6.88 17.18 -36.05
N CYS A 67 -6.26 16.66 -34.97
CA CYS A 67 -4.91 16.07 -35.08
C CYS A 67 -4.50 15.41 -33.75
N TYR A 68 -5.00 14.19 -33.51
CA TYR A 68 -4.41 13.31 -32.52
C TYR A 68 -3.13 12.74 -33.13
N TRP A 69 -1.97 13.10 -32.58
CA TRP A 69 -0.71 12.46 -32.92
C TRP A 69 -0.77 10.99 -32.50
N LYS A 70 -1.14 10.10 -33.42
CA LYS A 70 -0.94 8.65 -33.31
C LYS A 70 0.38 8.30 -33.99
N PRO A 71 1.38 7.78 -33.27
CA PRO A 71 2.48 7.07 -33.91
C PRO A 71 1.92 5.86 -34.65
N SER A 72 2.02 5.91 -35.98
CA SER A 72 1.66 4.80 -36.86
C SER A 72 2.84 3.83 -36.91
N SER A 73 2.84 2.87 -35.99
CA SER A 73 3.56 1.61 -36.15
C SER A 73 2.79 0.50 -35.45
N CYS A 74 1.61 0.18 -35.97
CA CYS A 74 1.08 -1.16 -35.82
C CYS A 74 1.76 -2.01 -36.90
N LEU A 75 2.59 -2.97 -36.49
CA LEU A 75 2.77 -4.28 -37.15
C LEU A 75 3.74 -5.09 -36.29
N ASN A 76 3.19 -6.13 -35.65
CA ASN A 76 3.85 -7.20 -34.91
C ASN A 76 4.47 -6.87 -33.53
N ASP A 77 3.65 -6.50 -32.55
CA ASP A 77 3.89 -7.03 -31.20
C ASP A 77 3.05 -8.29 -31.04
N MET A 78 3.60 -9.36 -31.61
CA MET A 78 3.23 -10.72 -31.27
C MET A 78 3.40 -10.85 -29.74
N ASP A 79 2.30 -11.11 -29.05
CA ASP A 79 2.16 -11.35 -27.61
C ASP A 79 3.48 -11.76 -26.93
N LYS A 80 4.25 -10.76 -26.48
CA LYS A 80 5.37 -11.02 -25.57
C LYS A 80 4.72 -11.27 -24.23
N SER A 81 4.44 -12.54 -23.96
CA SER A 81 4.00 -13.01 -22.64
C SER A 81 4.83 -12.30 -21.58
N ASP A 82 4.19 -11.50 -20.73
CA ASP A 82 4.85 -10.73 -19.69
C ASP A 82 5.69 -11.69 -18.83
N THR A 83 7.02 -11.66 -18.98
CA THR A 83 7.92 -12.63 -18.35
C THR A 83 8.15 -12.35 -16.87
N ARG A 84 7.53 -11.29 -16.34
CA ARG A 84 7.64 -10.91 -14.93
C ARG A 84 6.85 -11.87 -14.06
N THR A 85 7.40 -12.16 -12.90
CA THR A 85 6.70 -12.93 -11.86
C THR A 85 5.48 -12.13 -11.39
N SER A 86 4.28 -12.69 -11.55
CA SER A 86 3.06 -12.12 -11.00
C SER A 86 3.07 -12.22 -9.47
N VAL A 87 2.74 -11.15 -8.77
CA VAL A 87 2.77 -11.08 -7.29
C VAL A 87 1.45 -10.58 -6.74
N VAL A 88 0.97 -11.22 -5.69
CA VAL A 88 -0.11 -10.73 -4.82
C VAL A 88 0.49 -10.33 -3.47
N LEU A 89 0.15 -9.13 -3.01
CA LEU A 89 0.56 -8.62 -1.70
C LEU A 89 -0.53 -8.89 -0.67
N LEU A 90 -0.18 -9.51 0.44
CA LEU A 90 -1.08 -9.75 1.57
C LEU A 90 -0.61 -8.98 2.79
N ALA A 91 -1.43 -8.07 3.31
CA ALA A 91 -1.17 -7.39 4.59
C ALA A 91 -2.13 -7.90 5.67
N CYS A 92 -1.60 -8.69 6.60
CA CYS A 92 -2.31 -9.08 7.83
C CYS A 92 -2.09 -8.03 8.91
N GLY A 93 -3.13 -7.72 9.69
CA GLY A 93 -2.99 -6.71 10.73
C GLY A 93 -4.28 -6.40 11.48
N SER A 94 -4.17 -5.58 12.53
CA SER A 94 -5.35 -5.17 13.29
C SER A 94 -6.26 -4.22 12.51
N PHE A 95 -5.68 -3.26 11.77
CA PHE A 95 -6.42 -2.18 11.09
C PHE A 95 -7.46 -1.51 12.01
N ASN A 96 -6.98 -1.00 13.15
CA ASN A 96 -7.81 -0.53 14.26
C ASN A 96 -7.58 0.96 14.64
N PRO A 97 -7.97 1.93 13.79
CA PRO A 97 -8.56 1.73 12.45
C PRO A 97 -7.49 1.57 11.36
N ILE A 98 -7.92 1.22 10.15
CA ILE A 98 -7.10 1.42 8.94
C ILE A 98 -6.80 2.92 8.78
N THR A 99 -5.62 3.27 8.27
CA THR A 99 -5.16 4.66 8.10
C THR A 99 -4.56 4.87 6.71
N ASN A 100 -4.31 6.13 6.32
CA ASN A 100 -3.65 6.44 5.05
C ASN A 100 -2.24 5.82 4.95
N MET A 101 -1.56 5.61 6.08
CA MET A 101 -0.27 4.89 6.10
C MET A 101 -0.44 3.43 5.66
N HIS A 102 -1.48 2.71 6.11
CA HIS A 102 -1.71 1.33 5.70
C HIS A 102 -1.95 1.22 4.18
N LEU A 103 -2.68 2.16 3.59
CA LEU A 103 -2.86 2.23 2.14
C LEU A 103 -1.54 2.57 1.44
N ARG A 104 -0.75 3.49 2.01
CA ARG A 104 0.55 3.88 1.48
C ARG A 104 1.55 2.70 1.42
N LEU A 105 1.49 1.76 2.37
CA LEU A 105 2.32 0.55 2.35
C LEU A 105 2.16 -0.25 1.05
N PHE A 106 0.92 -0.39 0.56
CA PHE A 106 0.64 -1.11 -0.69
C PHE A 106 1.24 -0.40 -1.90
N GLU A 107 1.05 0.91 -2.00
CA GLU A 107 1.60 1.70 -3.11
C GLU A 107 3.14 1.65 -3.13
N LEU A 108 3.79 1.85 -1.97
CA LEU A 108 5.25 1.77 -1.86
C LEU A 108 5.79 0.40 -2.27
N ALA A 109 5.15 -0.68 -1.82
CA ALA A 109 5.55 -2.04 -2.17
C ALA A 109 5.36 -2.34 -3.66
N ARG A 110 4.25 -1.88 -4.24
CA ARG A 110 3.95 -2.07 -5.66
C ARG A 110 4.96 -1.37 -6.54
N ASP A 111 5.20 -0.08 -6.29
CA ASP A 111 6.15 0.74 -7.05
C ASP A 111 7.54 0.10 -7.00
N TYR A 112 8.03 -0.25 -5.80
CA TYR A 112 9.33 -0.90 -5.62
C TYR A 112 9.45 -2.21 -6.41
N LEU A 113 8.44 -3.09 -6.33
CA LEU A 113 8.48 -4.39 -7.02
C LEU A 113 8.43 -4.22 -8.54
N HIS A 114 7.63 -3.29 -9.06
CA HIS A 114 7.56 -2.98 -10.49
C HIS A 114 8.88 -2.37 -10.99
N GLU A 115 9.50 -1.48 -10.23
CA GLU A 115 10.79 -0.84 -10.56
C GLU A 115 11.94 -1.85 -10.69
N THR A 116 11.87 -3.00 -10.00
CA THR A 116 12.88 -4.06 -10.18
C THR A 116 12.89 -4.66 -11.59
N GLY A 117 11.81 -4.47 -12.36
CA GLY A 117 11.60 -5.10 -13.66
C GLY A 117 11.36 -6.62 -13.61
N LYS A 118 11.40 -7.23 -12.41
CA LYS A 118 11.26 -8.68 -12.21
C LYS A 118 9.84 -9.10 -11.86
N TYR A 119 9.10 -8.21 -11.21
CA TYR A 119 7.78 -8.52 -10.65
C TYR A 119 6.69 -7.65 -11.26
N LYS A 120 5.50 -8.21 -11.32
CA LYS A 120 4.25 -7.52 -11.63
C LYS A 120 3.27 -7.78 -10.50
N VAL A 121 3.11 -6.80 -9.62
CA VAL A 121 2.04 -6.84 -8.62
C VAL A 121 0.69 -6.72 -9.32
N THR A 122 -0.17 -7.72 -9.14
CA THR A 122 -1.49 -7.81 -9.78
C THR A 122 -2.64 -7.56 -8.80
N LYS A 123 -2.42 -7.78 -7.50
CA LYS A 123 -3.45 -7.60 -6.47
C LYS A 123 -2.85 -7.32 -5.09
N GLY A 124 -3.55 -6.50 -4.31
CA GLY A 124 -3.35 -6.31 -2.87
C GLY A 124 -4.53 -6.88 -2.08
N ILE A 125 -4.24 -7.50 -0.94
CA ILE A 125 -5.23 -8.05 -0.02
C ILE A 125 -4.95 -7.51 1.37
N ILE A 126 -5.92 -6.79 1.93
CA ILE A 126 -5.98 -6.45 3.35
C ILE A 126 -6.75 -7.54 4.06
N SER A 127 -6.12 -8.18 5.05
CA SER A 127 -6.74 -9.22 5.89
C SER A 127 -6.79 -8.75 7.34
N PRO A 128 -7.93 -8.21 7.80
CA PRO A 128 -8.10 -7.84 9.19
C PRO A 128 -8.10 -9.07 10.11
N VAL A 129 -7.31 -9.00 11.18
CA VAL A 129 -7.24 -10.06 12.19
C VAL A 129 -8.60 -10.29 12.85
N GLY A 130 -8.89 -11.54 13.24
CA GLY A 130 -10.08 -11.86 14.03
C GLY A 130 -10.02 -11.38 15.49
N ASP A 131 -11.18 -11.25 16.13
CA ASP A 131 -11.31 -10.77 17.52
C ASP A 131 -10.75 -11.76 18.56
N GLY A 132 -10.49 -13.00 18.14
CA GLY A 132 -9.74 -13.99 18.90
C GLY A 132 -8.29 -13.57 19.20
N TYR A 133 -7.75 -12.53 18.56
CA TYR A 133 -6.38 -12.05 18.79
C TYR A 133 -6.16 -11.44 20.19
N LYS A 134 -7.24 -10.95 20.82
CA LYS A 134 -7.24 -10.38 22.18
C LYS A 134 -6.26 -9.22 22.42
N LYS A 135 -5.96 -8.43 21.39
CA LYS A 135 -5.17 -7.20 21.55
C LYS A 135 -5.95 -6.13 22.34
N LYS A 136 -5.28 -5.45 23.27
CA LYS A 136 -5.84 -4.30 24.00
C LYS A 136 -6.35 -3.25 23.01
N GLY A 137 -7.56 -2.76 23.26
CA GLY A 137 -8.23 -1.74 22.45
C GLY A 137 -8.78 -2.22 21.11
N LEU A 138 -8.76 -3.53 20.81
CA LEU A 138 -9.21 -4.08 19.53
C LEU A 138 -10.75 -4.13 19.44
N ILE A 139 -11.33 -3.20 18.70
CA ILE A 139 -12.77 -3.19 18.41
C ILE A 139 -13.17 -4.36 17.51
N ASP A 140 -14.47 -4.61 17.42
CA ASP A 140 -15.03 -5.75 16.70
C ASP A 140 -14.58 -5.81 15.24
N ALA A 141 -14.31 -7.04 14.77
CA ALA A 141 -13.82 -7.32 13.44
C ALA A 141 -14.72 -6.78 12.33
N CYS A 142 -16.04 -6.81 12.53
CA CYS A 142 -17.00 -6.32 11.55
C CYS A 142 -16.77 -4.84 11.21
N HIS A 143 -16.51 -3.99 12.21
CA HIS A 143 -16.22 -2.57 12.00
C HIS A 143 -14.89 -2.36 11.29
N ARG A 144 -13.86 -3.14 11.66
CA ARG A 144 -12.52 -3.02 11.05
C ARG A 144 -12.52 -3.47 9.59
N VAL A 145 -13.25 -4.54 9.27
CA VAL A 145 -13.48 -5.00 7.89
C VAL A 145 -14.24 -3.94 7.10
N GLU A 146 -15.28 -3.35 7.66
CA GLU A 146 -16.08 -2.33 6.96
C GLU A 146 -15.26 -1.06 6.70
N MET A 147 -14.52 -0.56 7.70
CA MET A 147 -13.61 0.56 7.50
C MET A 147 -12.53 0.26 6.45
N ALA A 148 -11.98 -0.95 6.43
CA ALA A 148 -11.03 -1.35 5.40
C ALA A 148 -11.67 -1.33 3.99
N LYS A 149 -12.92 -1.82 3.84
CA LYS A 149 -13.64 -1.77 2.56
C LYS A 149 -13.89 -0.33 2.11
N LEU A 150 -14.33 0.53 3.03
CA LEU A 150 -14.54 1.96 2.77
C LEU A 150 -13.25 2.68 2.38
N ALA A 151 -12.12 2.28 2.95
CA ALA A 151 -10.80 2.81 2.63
C ALA A 151 -10.31 2.38 1.24
N CYS A 152 -10.64 1.14 0.83
CA CYS A 152 -10.24 0.57 -0.45
C CYS A 152 -11.26 0.81 -1.57
N ALA A 153 -12.39 1.48 -1.32
CA ALA A 153 -13.47 1.63 -2.28
C ALA A 153 -13.05 2.30 -3.60
N SER A 154 -12.06 3.19 -3.57
CA SER A 154 -11.50 3.86 -4.75
C SER A 154 -10.26 3.16 -5.33
N SER A 155 -9.80 2.05 -4.74
CA SER A 155 -8.67 1.28 -5.26
C SER A 155 -9.15 0.30 -6.32
N ASP A 156 -8.41 0.22 -7.43
CA ASP A 156 -8.63 -0.73 -8.52
C ASP A 156 -7.90 -2.07 -8.31
N TRP A 157 -6.99 -2.15 -7.33
CA TRP A 157 -6.10 -3.30 -7.16
C TRP A 157 -5.97 -3.82 -5.73
N VAL A 158 -6.30 -3.01 -4.71
CA VAL A 158 -6.31 -3.43 -3.30
C VAL A 158 -7.73 -3.77 -2.88
N THR A 159 -7.90 -4.96 -2.32
CA THR A 159 -9.19 -5.48 -1.86
C THR A 159 -9.09 -5.93 -0.40
N VAL A 160 -10.24 -6.13 0.25
CA VAL A 160 -10.33 -6.65 1.61
C VAL A 160 -10.87 -8.07 1.58
N ASP A 161 -10.20 -9.00 2.24
CA ASP A 161 -10.72 -10.34 2.49
C ASP A 161 -11.03 -10.51 3.98
N SER A 162 -12.26 -10.94 4.29
CA SER A 162 -12.73 -11.08 5.66
C SER A 162 -12.54 -12.49 6.23
N TRP A 163 -11.95 -13.43 5.48
CA TRP A 163 -11.86 -14.83 5.90
C TRP A 163 -11.14 -14.98 7.24
N GLU A 164 -9.99 -14.34 7.45
CA GLU A 164 -9.26 -14.37 8.73
C GLU A 164 -10.13 -13.85 9.88
N SER A 165 -10.85 -12.75 9.64
CA SER A 165 -11.67 -12.09 10.63
C SER A 165 -12.91 -12.88 11.05
N GLN A 166 -13.39 -13.78 10.18
CA GLN A 166 -14.57 -14.62 10.38
C GLN A 166 -14.26 -15.91 11.15
N GLN A 167 -12.98 -16.18 11.42
CA GLN A 167 -12.58 -17.37 12.17
C GLN A 167 -12.94 -17.21 13.65
N LYS A 168 -13.46 -18.30 14.25
CA LYS A 168 -13.86 -18.31 15.67
C LYS A 168 -12.66 -18.12 16.60
N GLU A 169 -11.51 -18.66 16.22
CA GLU A 169 -10.26 -18.57 16.97
C GLU A 169 -9.23 -17.73 16.20
N TRP A 170 -8.24 -17.20 16.93
CA TRP A 170 -7.09 -16.57 16.28
C TRP A 170 -6.30 -17.58 15.44
N LEU A 171 -5.90 -17.13 14.25
CA LEU A 171 -5.04 -17.86 13.33
C LEU A 171 -3.64 -17.28 13.28
N GLU A 172 -2.64 -18.15 13.24
CA GLU A 172 -1.28 -17.79 12.88
C GLU A 172 -1.22 -17.21 11.46
N THR A 173 -0.43 -16.14 11.24
CA THR A 173 -0.27 -15.49 9.93
C THR A 173 0.10 -16.47 8.82
N VAL A 174 0.93 -17.47 9.11
CA VAL A 174 1.30 -18.51 8.13
C VAL A 174 0.09 -19.30 7.61
N LYS A 175 -0.94 -19.53 8.44
CA LYS A 175 -2.18 -20.20 8.02
C LYS A 175 -3.02 -19.31 7.11
N VAL A 176 -3.03 -18.01 7.38
CA VAL A 176 -3.71 -17.01 6.52
C VAL A 176 -3.02 -16.93 5.16
N ILE A 177 -1.68 -16.92 5.14
CA ILE A 177 -0.89 -16.98 3.91
C ILE A 177 -1.20 -18.27 3.13
N ARG A 178 -1.19 -19.45 3.77
CA ARG A 178 -1.54 -20.71 3.11
C ARG A 178 -2.93 -20.68 2.49
N TYR A 179 -3.93 -20.20 3.22
CA TYR A 179 -5.31 -20.06 2.71
C TYR A 179 -5.36 -19.23 1.42
N HIS A 180 -4.73 -18.05 1.41
CA HIS A 180 -4.70 -17.21 0.22
C HIS A 180 -3.88 -17.81 -0.92
N HIS A 181 -2.77 -18.47 -0.60
CA HIS A 181 -1.92 -19.16 -1.57
C HIS A 181 -2.72 -20.25 -2.30
N GLU A 182 -3.38 -21.16 -1.57
CA GLU A 182 -4.23 -22.22 -2.12
C GLU A 182 -5.38 -21.69 -2.98
N ARG A 183 -5.99 -20.58 -2.55
CA ARG A 183 -7.07 -19.92 -3.30
C ARG A 183 -6.58 -19.32 -4.61
N LEU A 184 -5.36 -18.78 -4.66
CA LEU A 184 -4.76 -18.27 -5.90
C LEU A 184 -4.47 -19.40 -6.90
N PHE A 185 -3.98 -20.56 -6.44
CA PHE A 185 -3.81 -21.73 -7.34
C PHE A 185 -5.13 -22.27 -7.87
N SER A 186 -6.16 -22.30 -7.03
CA SER A 186 -7.47 -22.82 -7.43
C SER A 186 -8.09 -21.98 -8.54
N ILE A 187 -7.91 -20.65 -8.50
CA ILE A 187 -8.40 -19.74 -9.54
C ILE A 187 -7.63 -19.95 -10.85
N GLY A 188 -6.29 -20.06 -10.79
CA GLY A 188 -5.46 -20.29 -11.98
C GLY A 188 -5.82 -21.57 -12.75
N ASN A 189 -6.12 -22.66 -12.04
CA ASN A 189 -6.51 -23.92 -12.66
C ASN A 189 -7.91 -23.88 -13.33
N HIS A 190 -8.80 -22.98 -12.89
CA HIS A 190 -10.12 -22.82 -13.50
C HIS A 190 -10.09 -22.01 -14.79
N GLU A 191 -9.14 -21.09 -14.95
CA GLU A 191 -8.99 -20.29 -16.17
C GLU A 191 -8.35 -21.09 -17.33
N GLU A 192 -7.44 -22.03 -17.05
CA GLU A 192 -6.86 -22.92 -18.06
C GLU A 192 -7.78 -24.08 -18.50
N GLY A 193 -8.79 -24.42 -17.69
CA GLY A 193 -9.67 -25.57 -17.91
C GLY A 193 -10.87 -25.35 -18.86
N ASN A 194 -11.04 -24.17 -19.45
CA ASN A 194 -12.27 -23.81 -20.18
C ASN A 194 -12.24 -24.05 -21.70
N HIS A 195 -11.27 -24.82 -22.22
CA HIS A 195 -11.38 -25.44 -23.54
C HIS A 195 -11.59 -26.95 -23.41
N ASN A 196 -12.78 -27.40 -23.84
CA ASN A 196 -13.27 -28.78 -23.93
C ASN A 196 -13.60 -29.51 -22.62
N VAL A 197 -14.87 -29.43 -22.19
CA VAL A 197 -15.52 -30.59 -21.53
C VAL A 197 -16.92 -30.82 -22.10
N LYS A 198 -17.01 -31.80 -23.02
CA LYS A 198 -18.25 -32.51 -23.32
C LYS A 198 -18.68 -33.24 -22.05
N LYS A 199 -19.93 -33.01 -21.63
CA LYS A 199 -20.61 -33.70 -20.54
C LYS A 199 -20.47 -35.22 -20.68
N ASN A 200 -19.96 -35.91 -19.66
CA ASN A 200 -20.41 -37.28 -19.41
C ASN A 200 -20.44 -37.66 -17.92
N ARG A 201 -21.50 -38.39 -17.62
CA ARG A 201 -22.11 -38.79 -16.33
C ARG A 201 -21.21 -39.55 -15.34
N LYS A 202 -21.46 -39.26 -14.04
CA LYS A 202 -21.46 -40.13 -12.83
C LYS A 202 -20.93 -41.56 -12.98
N ARG A 203 -19.98 -41.96 -12.10
CA ARG A 203 -20.03 -43.23 -11.33
C ARG A 203 -19.00 -43.30 -10.16
N LYS A 204 -19.55 -43.79 -9.03
CA LYS A 204 -19.06 -44.41 -7.77
C LYS A 204 -17.55 -44.62 -7.50
N LEU A 205 -17.17 -44.38 -6.23
CA LEU A 205 -15.95 -44.84 -5.53
C LEU A 205 -15.81 -46.38 -5.50
N PRO A 206 -14.57 -46.87 -5.31
CA PRO A 206 -14.31 -47.76 -4.18
C PRO A 206 -13.03 -47.42 -3.39
N LEU A 207 -12.98 -47.99 -2.17
CA LEU A 207 -11.98 -47.90 -1.11
C LEU A 207 -10.78 -48.85 -1.30
N ASN A 208 -9.68 -48.49 -0.62
CA ASN A 208 -8.49 -49.23 -0.20
C ASN A 208 -7.41 -49.57 -1.25
N GLU A 209 -6.23 -48.94 -1.08
CA GLU A 209 -4.92 -49.61 -1.09
C GLU A 209 -3.85 -48.73 -0.39
N SER A 210 -2.85 -49.40 0.17
CA SER A 210 -1.87 -49.02 1.21
C SER A 210 -0.73 -48.04 0.78
N PRO A 211 0.08 -47.53 1.74
CA PRO A 211 0.93 -46.35 1.53
C PRO A 211 2.36 -46.73 1.15
N ASP A 212 2.72 -46.55 -0.12
CA ASP A 212 4.13 -46.57 -0.54
C ASP A 212 4.47 -45.36 -1.41
N SER A 213 5.35 -44.52 -0.86
CA SER A 213 6.34 -43.67 -1.54
C SER A 213 5.91 -42.89 -2.79
N VAL A 214 5.01 -41.91 -2.65
CA VAL A 214 4.90 -40.83 -3.64
C VAL A 214 5.90 -39.71 -3.29
N LYS A 215 7.07 -39.76 -3.93
CA LYS A 215 7.92 -38.57 -4.11
C LYS A 215 7.05 -37.49 -4.77
N MET A 216 6.67 -36.46 -4.02
CA MET A 216 6.05 -35.26 -4.58
C MET A 216 7.08 -34.56 -5.45
N SER A 217 7.07 -34.92 -6.73
CA SER A 217 7.67 -34.16 -7.81
C SER A 217 7.08 -32.75 -7.78
N SER A 218 7.93 -31.77 -7.51
CA SER A 218 7.66 -30.34 -7.58
C SER A 218 7.39 -29.94 -9.03
N ASN A 219 6.16 -30.15 -9.51
CA ASN A 219 5.67 -29.41 -10.66
C ASN A 219 5.34 -27.99 -10.19
N GLU A 220 6.35 -27.12 -10.14
CA GLU A 220 6.15 -25.68 -10.07
C GLU A 220 5.40 -25.25 -11.34
N HIS A 221 4.10 -25.00 -11.20
CA HIS A 221 3.26 -24.54 -12.31
C HIS A 221 3.66 -23.09 -12.62
N LYS A 222 4.35 -22.89 -13.75
CA LYS A 222 4.95 -21.63 -14.23
C LYS A 222 3.98 -20.46 -14.51
N GLY A 223 2.80 -20.42 -13.91
CA GLY A 223 1.78 -19.39 -14.16
C GLY A 223 1.06 -18.84 -12.92
N ALA A 224 1.17 -19.48 -11.75
CA ALA A 224 0.48 -19.00 -10.56
C ALA A 224 1.20 -17.78 -9.94
N PRO A 225 0.47 -16.75 -9.46
CA PRO A 225 1.09 -15.60 -8.82
C PRO A 225 1.73 -15.98 -7.48
N GLU A 226 2.91 -15.43 -7.20
CA GLU A 226 3.54 -15.53 -5.88
C GLU A 226 2.77 -14.69 -4.86
N LEU A 227 2.55 -15.23 -3.66
CA LEU A 227 1.96 -14.48 -2.55
C LEU A 227 3.07 -14.02 -1.61
N LYS A 228 3.20 -12.70 -1.38
CA LYS A 228 4.18 -12.13 -0.44
C LYS A 228 3.49 -11.40 0.71
N LEU A 229 4.01 -11.58 1.93
CA LEU A 229 3.53 -10.87 3.11
C LEU A 229 4.04 -9.43 3.09
N LEU A 230 3.13 -8.46 3.06
CA LEU A 230 3.43 -7.03 3.17
C LEU A 230 3.33 -6.59 4.63
N CYS A 231 4.37 -5.95 5.15
CA CYS A 231 4.39 -5.42 6.50
C CYS A 231 5.30 -4.19 6.65
N GLY A 232 5.24 -3.56 7.82
CA GLY A 232 6.24 -2.57 8.24
C GLY A 232 7.32 -3.20 9.14
N ALA A 233 8.37 -2.43 9.40
CA ALA A 233 9.50 -2.82 10.27
C ALA A 233 9.04 -3.41 11.62
N ASP A 234 8.04 -2.81 12.27
CA ASP A 234 7.52 -3.25 13.57
C ASP A 234 7.08 -4.73 13.58
N LEU A 235 6.48 -5.22 12.48
CA LEU A 235 6.06 -6.62 12.38
C LEU A 235 7.25 -7.54 12.18
N LEU A 236 8.20 -7.16 11.32
CA LEU A 236 9.40 -7.96 11.08
C LEU A 236 10.25 -8.09 12.35
N GLU A 237 10.49 -6.98 13.06
CA GLU A 237 11.22 -6.99 14.34
C GLU A 237 10.47 -7.79 15.42
N SER A 238 9.14 -7.88 15.34
CA SER A 238 8.35 -8.70 16.26
C SER A 238 8.67 -10.20 16.17
N PHE A 239 9.32 -10.68 15.10
CA PHE A 239 9.83 -12.06 15.03
C PHE A 239 10.84 -12.37 16.13
N GLY A 240 11.51 -11.36 16.67
CA GLY A 240 12.45 -11.51 17.79
C GLY A 240 11.78 -11.54 19.17
N ILE A 241 10.46 -11.31 19.28
CA ILE A 241 9.75 -11.31 20.55
C ILE A 241 9.53 -12.76 21.01
N PRO A 242 10.04 -13.18 22.18
CA PRO A 242 9.88 -14.54 22.67
C PRO A 242 8.42 -14.98 22.72
N ASN A 243 8.15 -16.20 22.26
CA ASN A 243 6.83 -16.83 22.21
C ASN A 243 5.78 -16.12 21.35
N LEU A 244 6.10 -15.03 20.64
CA LEU A 244 5.11 -14.37 19.78
C LEU A 244 4.93 -15.12 18.46
N TRP A 245 6.02 -15.63 17.90
CA TRP A 245 6.06 -16.37 16.65
C TRP A 245 6.68 -17.75 16.86
N LYS A 246 6.15 -18.76 16.17
CA LYS A 246 6.81 -20.08 16.12
C LYS A 246 7.92 -20.01 15.09
N GLU A 247 9.09 -20.52 15.42
CA GLU A 247 10.26 -20.49 14.54
C GLU A 247 9.98 -21.12 13.16
N LYS A 248 9.29 -22.27 13.15
CA LYS A 248 8.85 -22.94 11.92
C LYS A 248 7.93 -22.09 11.05
N ASP A 249 7.11 -21.23 11.67
CA ASP A 249 6.19 -20.35 10.95
C ASP A 249 6.98 -19.21 10.31
N ILE A 250 7.98 -18.64 11.02
CA ILE A 250 8.90 -17.63 10.45
C ILE A 250 9.63 -18.22 9.24
N MET A 251 10.25 -19.39 9.41
CA MET A 251 10.99 -20.09 8.36
C MET A 251 10.13 -20.33 7.12
N GLU A 252 8.87 -20.72 7.29
CA GLU A 252 7.96 -20.90 6.15
C GLU A 252 7.60 -19.56 5.48
N ILE A 253 7.28 -18.53 6.27
CA ILE A 253 6.91 -17.21 5.75
C ILE A 253 8.02 -16.66 4.87
N VAL A 254 9.25 -16.59 5.37
CA VAL A 254 10.37 -16.01 4.60
C VAL A 254 10.93 -16.98 3.56
N GLY A 255 10.83 -18.28 3.79
CA GLY A 255 11.37 -19.31 2.90
C GLY A 255 10.50 -19.58 1.68
N LYS A 256 9.19 -19.81 1.87
CA LYS A 256 8.28 -20.25 0.79
C LYS A 256 7.51 -19.11 0.13
N HIS A 257 7.19 -18.06 0.87
CA HIS A 257 6.29 -17.00 0.40
C HIS A 257 7.06 -15.70 0.11
N GLY A 258 7.82 -15.25 1.09
CA GLY A 258 8.58 -14.02 1.04
C GLY A 258 7.87 -12.87 1.75
N LEU A 259 8.65 -11.83 2.01
CA LEU A 259 8.24 -10.71 2.85
C LEU A 259 8.66 -9.39 2.19
N ILE A 260 7.72 -8.44 2.10
CA ILE A 260 7.97 -7.06 1.70
C ILE A 260 7.85 -6.19 2.95
N CYS A 261 8.97 -5.65 3.41
CA CYS A 261 9.02 -4.82 4.60
C CYS A 261 9.22 -3.35 4.22
N ILE A 262 8.23 -2.51 4.50
CA ILE A 262 8.38 -1.06 4.38
C ILE A 262 9.16 -0.56 5.61
N THR A 263 10.33 0.03 5.36
CA THR A 263 11.23 0.52 6.41
C THR A 263 11.17 2.05 6.50
N ARG A 264 11.22 2.54 7.73
CA ARG A 264 11.26 3.97 8.04
C ARG A 264 12.69 4.40 8.39
N ALA A 265 12.96 5.69 8.26
CA ALA A 265 14.20 6.27 8.76
C ALA A 265 14.36 6.00 10.26
N GLY A 266 15.50 5.43 10.65
CA GLY A 266 15.82 5.09 12.06
C GLY A 266 15.58 3.64 12.47
N CYS A 267 14.88 2.82 11.66
CA CYS A 267 14.77 1.38 11.93
C CYS A 267 16.02 0.63 11.44
N ASN A 268 16.62 -0.20 12.29
CA ASN A 268 17.80 -1.00 11.91
C ASN A 268 17.43 -2.43 11.50
N VAL A 269 16.48 -2.54 10.56
CA VAL A 269 15.95 -3.81 10.07
C VAL A 269 17.04 -4.68 9.41
N GLN A 270 18.00 -4.05 8.74
CA GLN A 270 19.13 -4.76 8.13
C GLN A 270 19.98 -5.48 9.18
N ASN A 271 20.29 -4.82 10.30
CA ASN A 271 21.00 -5.47 11.40
C ASN A 271 20.17 -6.57 12.04
N PHE A 272 18.85 -6.38 12.19
CA PHE A 272 17.97 -7.43 12.71
C PHE A 272 17.96 -8.68 11.82
N ILE A 273 17.91 -8.52 10.49
CA ILE A 273 18.03 -9.63 9.53
C ILE A 273 19.39 -10.30 9.63
N TYR A 274 20.47 -9.53 9.73
CA TYR A 274 21.84 -10.06 9.85
C TYR A 274 22.05 -10.89 11.12
N GLN A 275 21.42 -10.50 12.23
CA GLN A 275 21.55 -11.19 13.53
C GLN A 275 20.73 -12.51 13.62
N SER A 276 19.85 -12.78 12.66
CA SER A 276 19.00 -13.97 12.65
C SER A 276 19.38 -14.92 11.51
N ASP A 277 19.84 -16.13 11.84
CA ASP A 277 20.23 -17.14 10.84
C ASP A 277 19.10 -17.47 9.85
N ILE A 278 17.85 -17.56 10.34
CA ILE A 278 16.67 -17.85 9.50
C ILE A 278 16.43 -16.72 8.50
N LEU A 279 16.43 -15.47 8.97
CA LEU A 279 16.17 -14.31 8.12
C LEU A 279 17.32 -14.09 7.14
N TRP A 280 18.56 -14.24 7.58
CA TRP A 280 19.74 -14.11 6.73
C TRP A 280 19.77 -15.18 5.63
N THR A 281 19.45 -16.43 5.97
CA THR A 281 19.38 -17.55 5.02
C THR A 281 18.39 -17.25 3.90
N HIS A 282 17.24 -16.66 4.22
CA HIS A 282 16.18 -16.33 3.27
C HIS A 282 16.14 -14.86 2.82
N ARG A 283 17.21 -14.09 3.07
CA ARG A 283 17.24 -12.62 2.82
C ARG A 283 16.91 -12.20 1.39
N ASN A 284 17.19 -13.04 0.40
CA ASN A 284 16.87 -12.75 -1.01
C ASN A 284 15.35 -12.74 -1.29
N ASN A 285 14.55 -13.35 -0.43
CA ASN A 285 13.09 -13.34 -0.47
C ASN A 285 12.49 -12.32 0.52
N ILE A 286 13.34 -11.49 1.15
CA ILE A 286 12.96 -10.38 2.02
C ILE A 286 13.32 -9.08 1.32
N HIS A 287 12.31 -8.35 0.87
CA HIS A 287 12.49 -7.09 0.16
C HIS A 287 12.30 -5.93 1.14
N LEU A 288 13.35 -5.15 1.38
CA LEU A 288 13.29 -3.95 2.19
C LEU A 288 13.03 -2.74 1.31
N VAL A 289 11.92 -2.03 1.58
CA VAL A 289 11.46 -0.90 0.78
C VAL A 289 11.58 0.37 1.63
N PRO A 290 12.50 1.30 1.30
CA PRO A 290 12.65 2.52 2.06
C PRO A 290 11.47 3.48 1.82
N GLU A 291 10.85 3.96 2.89
CA GLU A 291 9.91 5.08 2.84
C GLU A 291 10.69 6.41 2.94
N TRP A 292 10.86 7.09 1.79
CA TRP A 292 11.58 8.37 1.73
C TRP A 292 10.79 9.57 2.24
N ILE A 293 9.46 9.47 2.27
CA ILE A 293 8.56 10.53 2.77
C ILE A 293 7.98 10.03 4.10
N PRO A 294 8.49 10.52 5.25
CA PRO A 294 8.07 10.01 6.54
C PRO A 294 6.57 10.15 6.76
N ASN A 295 5.89 9.03 6.98
CA ASN A 295 4.47 9.00 7.31
C ASN A 295 4.23 8.20 8.61
N GLU A 296 4.18 8.91 9.72
CA GLU A 296 4.06 8.32 11.07
C GLU A 296 2.63 8.23 11.61
N ILE A 297 1.64 8.08 10.72
CA ILE A 297 0.24 7.93 11.12
C ILE A 297 0.01 6.51 11.68
N SER A 298 0.10 6.38 13.00
CA SER A 298 -0.23 5.12 13.69
C SER A 298 -1.69 5.09 14.13
N ALA A 299 -2.30 3.91 14.05
CA ALA A 299 -3.68 3.70 14.51
C ALA A 299 -3.85 4.03 16.00
N THR A 300 -2.81 3.82 16.83
CA THR A 300 -2.83 4.19 18.25
C THR A 300 -2.93 5.71 18.44
N LYS A 301 -2.16 6.51 17.69
CA LYS A 301 -2.25 7.99 17.73
C LYS A 301 -3.63 8.46 17.24
N VAL A 302 -4.20 7.81 16.22
CA VAL A 302 -5.56 8.09 15.72
C VAL A 302 -6.61 7.83 16.80
N ARG A 303 -6.61 6.67 17.45
CA ARG A 303 -7.56 6.37 18.54
C ARG A 303 -7.42 7.36 19.70
N GLN A 304 -6.18 7.75 20.03
CA GLN A 304 -5.93 8.76 21.07
C GLN A 304 -6.48 10.14 20.69
N ALA A 305 -6.31 10.58 19.44
CA ALA A 305 -6.87 11.83 18.94
C ALA A 305 -8.40 11.83 19.00
N LEU A 306 -9.03 10.74 18.55
CA LEU A 306 -10.49 10.56 18.61
C LEU A 306 -11.02 10.65 20.04
N ARG A 307 -10.40 9.96 21.00
CA ARG A 307 -10.79 10.04 22.43
C ARG A 307 -10.65 11.44 23.03
N ARG A 308 -9.82 12.29 22.44
CA ARG A 308 -9.59 13.68 22.86
C ARG A 308 -10.46 14.69 22.10
N GLY A 309 -11.35 14.23 21.23
CA GLY A 309 -12.15 15.10 20.35
C GLY A 309 -11.30 15.87 19.33
N GLN A 310 -10.10 15.39 19.02
CA GLN A 310 -9.22 16.00 18.03
C GLN A 310 -9.56 15.49 16.63
N SER A 311 -9.44 16.36 15.62
CA SER A 311 -9.68 15.97 14.24
C SER A 311 -8.67 14.92 13.77
N VAL A 312 -9.17 13.88 13.11
CA VAL A 312 -8.36 12.88 12.38
C VAL A 312 -8.55 12.98 10.87
N ARG A 313 -9.14 14.09 10.39
CA ARG A 313 -9.30 14.36 8.96
C ARG A 313 -7.93 14.37 8.29
N TYR A 314 -7.85 13.84 7.07
CA TYR A 314 -6.61 13.68 6.29
C TYR A 314 -5.61 12.64 6.84
N LEU A 315 -5.85 12.05 8.01
CA LEU A 315 -5.08 10.90 8.51
C LEU A 315 -5.65 9.56 8.01
N LEU A 316 -6.95 9.56 7.72
CA LEU A 316 -7.76 8.44 7.23
C LEU A 316 -8.56 8.91 6.01
N PRO A 317 -9.08 7.99 5.17
CA PRO A 317 -10.05 8.35 4.14
C PRO A 317 -11.32 8.96 4.75
N ASP A 318 -11.92 9.95 4.09
CA ASP A 318 -13.10 10.66 4.59
C ASP A 318 -14.31 9.71 4.85
N SER A 319 -14.43 8.63 4.07
CA SER A 319 -15.44 7.58 4.27
C SER A 319 -15.26 6.85 5.60
N VAL A 320 -14.01 6.59 6.00
CA VAL A 320 -13.66 5.95 7.28
C VAL A 320 -13.92 6.90 8.44
N VAL A 321 -13.56 8.19 8.31
CA VAL A 321 -13.84 9.20 9.34
C VAL A 321 -15.34 9.27 9.62
N LYS A 322 -16.17 9.40 8.56
CA LYS A 322 -17.64 9.43 8.70
C LYS A 322 -18.19 8.17 9.35
N TYR A 323 -17.61 7.00 9.05
CA TYR A 323 -18.01 5.74 9.67
C TYR A 323 -17.68 5.71 11.16
N ILE A 324 -16.46 6.13 11.53
CA ILE A 324 -16.04 6.21 12.93
C ILE A 324 -16.95 7.15 13.72
N ASP A 325 -17.25 8.33 13.18
CA ASP A 325 -18.10 9.33 13.84
C ASP A 325 -19.54 8.81 14.00
N LYS A 326 -20.08 8.14 12.97
CA LYS A 326 -21.45 7.59 13.00
C LYS A 326 -21.67 6.53 14.09
N TYR A 327 -20.66 5.70 14.36
CA TYR A 327 -20.75 4.59 15.30
C TYR A 327 -19.99 4.80 16.61
N GLU A 328 -19.39 5.99 16.81
CA GLU A 328 -18.65 6.37 18.01
C GLU A 328 -17.60 5.33 18.47
N LEU A 329 -16.91 4.73 17.51
CA LEU A 329 -16.16 3.47 17.70
C LEU A 329 -14.98 3.55 18.67
N TYR A 330 -14.40 4.74 18.86
CA TYR A 330 -13.13 4.92 19.56
C TYR A 330 -13.27 5.87 20.75
N ASN A 331 -13.62 5.28 21.89
CA ASN A 331 -13.82 5.95 23.17
C ASN A 331 -12.97 5.27 24.28
N SER A 332 -13.05 5.76 25.52
CA SER A 332 -12.29 5.19 26.66
C SER A 332 -12.62 3.72 26.92
N GLU A 333 -13.88 3.32 26.79
CA GLU A 333 -14.32 1.93 26.99
C GLU A 333 -13.71 1.01 25.91
N SER A 334 -13.75 1.42 24.65
CA SER A 334 -13.19 0.66 23.54
C SER A 334 -11.68 0.40 23.70
N GLU A 335 -10.92 1.34 24.28
CA GLU A 335 -9.47 1.19 24.49
C GLU A 335 -9.14 0.23 25.64
N GLU A 336 -10.05 0.08 26.61
CA GLU A 336 -9.91 -0.87 27.72
C GLU A 336 -10.39 -2.29 27.39
N LYS A 337 -10.99 -2.49 26.21
CA LYS A 337 -11.31 -3.84 25.71
C LYS A 337 -10.04 -4.70 25.69
N ASN A 338 -10.13 -5.90 26.26
CA ASN A 338 -9.00 -6.84 26.44
C ASN A 338 -7.83 -6.32 27.29
N ALA A 339 -7.99 -5.29 28.13
CA ALA A 339 -6.88 -4.70 28.89
C ALA A 339 -6.07 -5.70 29.75
N ASN A 340 -6.75 -6.72 30.31
CA ASN A 340 -6.14 -7.77 31.12
C ASN A 340 -5.93 -9.08 30.36
N ALA A 341 -6.19 -9.11 29.05
CA ALA A 341 -6.01 -10.31 28.25
C ALA A 341 -4.57 -10.42 27.76
N VAL A 342 -4.00 -11.62 27.83
CA VAL A 342 -2.76 -11.95 27.15
C VAL A 342 -3.06 -12.13 25.66
N LEU A 343 -2.18 -11.62 24.79
CA LEU A 343 -2.28 -11.83 23.34
C LEU A 343 -2.33 -13.33 23.04
N GLU A 344 -3.25 -13.72 22.15
CA GLU A 344 -3.49 -15.12 21.85
C GLU A 344 -2.25 -15.90 21.35
N PRO A 345 -1.35 -15.33 20.50
CA PRO A 345 -0.09 -16.00 20.17
C PRO A 345 0.78 -16.30 21.39
N LEU A 346 0.94 -15.33 22.31
CA LEU A 346 1.74 -15.52 23.53
C LEU A 346 1.13 -16.62 24.41
N LYS A 347 -0.20 -16.59 24.59
CA LYS A 347 -0.92 -17.60 25.35
C LYS A 347 -0.77 -19.00 24.75
N ARG A 348 -0.83 -19.14 23.42
CA ARG A 348 -0.77 -20.43 22.72
C ARG A 348 0.64 -21.01 22.65
N ASN A 349 1.67 -20.16 22.57
CA ASN A 349 3.06 -20.57 22.39
C ASN A 349 3.84 -20.69 23.70
N THR A 350 3.35 -20.10 24.80
CA THR A 350 3.98 -20.28 26.11
C THR A 350 3.83 -21.74 26.54
N PRO A 351 4.92 -22.45 26.89
CA PRO A 351 4.85 -23.83 27.39
C PRO A 351 3.95 -23.89 28.62
N LYS A 352 3.08 -24.90 28.70
CA LYS A 352 2.36 -25.18 29.95
C LYS A 352 3.35 -25.78 30.94
N SER A 353 3.46 -25.15 32.12
CA SER A 353 4.28 -25.59 33.26
C SER A 353 3.89 -26.96 33.77
#